data_AF-A0A538EY60-F1
#
_entry.id   AF-A0A538EY60-F1
#
_cell.length_a   1.000
_cell.length_b   1.000
_cell.length_c   1.000
_cell.angle_alpha   90.00
_cell.angle_beta   90.00
_cell.angle_gamma   90.00
#
_symmetry.space_group_name_H-M   'P 1'
#
loop_
_entity.id
_entity.type
_entity.pdbx_description
1 polymer ?
#
loop_
_entity_poly.entity_id
_entity_poly.type
_entity_poly.pdbx_seq_one_letter_code
_entity_poly.pdbx_strand_id
1 'polypeptide(L)'
;MAFPGGTITFLFTDIEGSTRLLQELGDEYGQVVSDHRRLLREVFQKAGGHEVDTQGDAFFYSFTRARDAVLAAVDGQRALSQHTWPGGTEVRVRMGLHTGEPTVGEEGYVGLDVVRAARICSAGHGGQILASETTRALVGNDLPEGVSVRDLGEQHLKDVQYEHVYELSLDEEDRSFPPPRAEPKKSRADAMARDFGRRIEDYVEQQLEAAFSRSLPAEKTRDAADPGTKTLETERLVLRPPVPEDAEALAPMYSDPEVMRYLGDGRTLTPEETERSVQRMIEGWKADGFGLYTTVRKEDDLVIGRVGLILWDPETWQTTRADAEGPKELEVGYTIGRPYWGNGYATEAAGAARDFALGELGARRLIAMIIHGNDASENVARKLGFEYERDIRFGSRDAKLFALET
;
A
#
# COMPACT_ATOMS: atom_id res chain seq x y z
N MET A 1 4.15 15.03 -16.50
CA MET A 1 4.29 14.37 -17.82
C MET A 1 3.48 13.09 -17.73
N ALA A 2 2.67 12.76 -18.74
CA ALA A 2 1.87 11.53 -18.70
C ALA A 2 2.78 10.30 -18.75
N PHE A 3 2.57 9.33 -17.86
CA PHE A 3 3.28 8.05 -17.91
C PHE A 3 2.78 7.22 -19.10
N PRO A 4 3.67 6.56 -19.85
CA PRO A 4 3.26 5.72 -20.96
C PRO A 4 2.45 4.51 -20.46
N GLY A 5 1.31 4.21 -21.08
CA GLY A 5 0.52 3.00 -20.81
C GLY A 5 0.76 1.86 -21.80
N GLY A 6 0.13 0.72 -21.55
CA GLY A 6 0.31 -0.51 -22.32
C GLY A 6 1.39 -1.40 -21.73
N THR A 7 2.10 -2.15 -22.59
CA THR A 7 3.21 -3.00 -22.16
C THR A 7 4.41 -2.14 -21.76
N ILE A 8 4.75 -2.12 -20.48
CA ILE A 8 5.81 -1.29 -19.90
C ILE A 8 6.84 -2.17 -19.19
N THR A 9 8.12 -1.82 -19.36
CA THR A 9 9.22 -2.47 -18.64
C THR A 9 9.69 -1.60 -17.49
N PHE A 10 9.64 -2.17 -16.29
CA PHE A 10 10.12 -1.57 -15.06
C PHE A 10 11.54 -1.99 -14.76
N LEU A 11 12.33 -1.04 -14.24
CA LEU A 11 13.66 -1.25 -13.71
C LEU A 11 13.72 -0.72 -12.27
N PHE A 12 14.01 -1.61 -11.33
CA PHE A 12 14.35 -1.26 -9.96
C PHE A 12 15.85 -1.41 -9.72
N THR A 13 16.42 -0.51 -8.94
CA THR A 13 17.82 -0.63 -8.47
C THR A 13 17.91 -0.42 -6.97
N ASP A 14 18.93 -1.02 -6.34
CA ASP A 14 19.24 -0.80 -4.93
C ASP A 14 20.73 -1.06 -4.66
N ILE A 15 21.38 -0.24 -3.82
CA ILE A 15 22.78 -0.49 -3.43
C ILE A 15 22.81 -1.65 -2.43
N GLU A 16 23.63 -2.66 -2.71
CA GLU A 16 23.84 -3.76 -1.78
C GLU A 16 24.64 -3.29 -0.56
N GLY A 17 24.13 -3.56 0.64
CA GLY A 17 24.87 -3.30 1.88
C GLY A 17 25.03 -1.82 2.19
N SER A 18 24.14 -0.97 1.70
CA SER A 18 24.17 0.48 1.89
C SER A 18 24.20 0.97 3.34
N THR A 19 23.58 0.24 4.27
CA THR A 19 23.72 0.53 5.71
C THR A 19 25.15 0.33 6.21
N ARG A 20 25.87 -0.69 5.70
CA ARG A 20 27.28 -0.93 6.02
C ARG A 20 28.16 0.16 5.41
N LEU A 21 27.91 0.53 4.15
CA LEU A 21 28.62 1.63 3.48
C LEU A 21 28.45 2.96 4.23
N LEU A 22 27.25 3.26 4.74
CA LEU A 22 27.01 4.43 5.57
C LEU A 22 27.82 4.40 6.87
N GLN A 23 27.94 3.23 7.51
CA GLN A 23 28.72 3.07 8.74
C GLN A 23 30.23 3.20 8.50
N GLU A 24 30.73 2.69 7.36
CA GLU A 24 32.14 2.71 7.00
C GLU A 24 32.61 4.10 6.54
N LEU A 25 31.78 4.80 5.76
CA LEU A 25 32.15 6.08 5.12
C LEU A 25 31.69 7.32 5.90
N GLY A 26 30.71 7.18 6.81
CA GLY A 26 30.16 8.30 7.56
C GLY A 26 29.72 9.44 6.64
N ASP A 27 30.35 10.60 6.80
CA ASP A 27 30.03 11.82 6.04
C ASP A 27 30.29 11.68 4.53
N GLU A 28 31.23 10.84 4.10
CA GLU A 28 31.55 10.61 2.68
C GLU A 28 30.46 9.80 1.95
N TYR A 29 29.56 9.13 2.68
CA TYR A 29 28.45 8.38 2.08
C TYR A 29 27.50 9.28 1.27
N GLY A 30 27.38 10.57 1.64
CA GLY A 30 26.59 11.53 0.87
C GLY A 30 27.09 11.69 -0.57
N GLN A 31 28.41 11.62 -0.77
CA GLN A 31 29.01 11.67 -2.10
C GLN A 31 28.74 10.40 -2.90
N VAL A 32 28.79 9.22 -2.26
CA VAL A 32 28.42 7.94 -2.90
C VAL A 32 27.00 8.00 -3.45
N VAL A 33 26.02 8.43 -2.63
CA VAL A 33 24.62 8.53 -3.08
C VAL A 33 24.47 9.55 -4.22
N SER A 34 25.16 10.68 -4.14
CA SER A 34 25.13 11.73 -5.17
C SER A 34 25.68 11.23 -6.52
N ASP A 35 26.86 10.61 -6.51
CA ASP A 35 27.49 10.08 -7.73
C ASP A 35 26.72 8.92 -8.33
N HIS A 36 26.25 7.98 -7.48
CA HIS A 36 25.35 6.91 -7.89
C HIS A 36 24.11 7.45 -8.62
N ARG A 37 23.44 8.45 -8.03
CA ARG A 37 22.26 9.06 -8.64
C ARG A 37 22.56 9.74 -9.96
N ARG A 38 23.67 10.47 -10.03
CA ARG A 38 24.09 11.17 -11.25
C ARG A 38 24.34 10.17 -12.40
N LEU A 39 25.14 9.12 -12.14
CA LEU A 39 25.50 8.12 -13.15
C LEU A 39 24.27 7.38 -13.69
N LEU A 40 23.42 6.87 -12.79
CA LEU A 40 22.24 6.11 -13.23
C LEU A 40 21.21 6.97 -13.95
N ARG A 41 20.97 8.21 -13.49
CA ARG A 41 20.08 9.14 -14.21
C ARG A 41 20.56 9.43 -15.61
N GLU A 42 21.86 9.69 -15.79
CA GLU A 42 22.45 9.96 -17.10
C GLU A 42 22.25 8.79 -18.07
N VAL A 43 22.58 7.56 -17.62
CA VAL A 43 22.43 6.37 -18.45
C VAL A 43 20.96 6.07 -18.75
N PHE A 44 20.11 6.08 -17.73
CA PHE A 44 18.71 5.67 -17.89
C PHE A 44 17.94 6.68 -18.76
N GLN A 45 18.18 7.98 -18.60
CA GLN A 45 17.58 9.00 -19.46
C GLN A 45 18.06 8.89 -20.91
N LYS A 46 19.34 8.59 -21.14
CA LYS A 46 19.89 8.38 -22.49
C LYS A 46 19.22 7.20 -23.20
N ALA A 47 18.82 6.18 -22.45
CA ALA A 47 18.06 5.03 -22.96
C ALA A 47 16.54 5.29 -23.05
N GLY A 48 16.07 6.52 -22.82
CA GLY A 48 14.64 6.86 -22.88
C GLY A 48 13.83 6.45 -21.64
N GLY A 49 14.51 6.14 -20.53
CA GLY A 49 13.89 5.81 -19.26
C GLY A 49 13.25 7.02 -18.60
N HIS A 50 12.07 6.80 -18.01
CA HIS A 50 11.35 7.79 -17.23
C HIS A 50 11.49 7.44 -15.75
N GLU A 51 12.08 8.34 -14.96
CA GLU A 51 12.16 8.22 -13.50
C GLU A 51 10.74 8.28 -12.92
N VAL A 52 10.35 7.23 -12.20
CA VAL A 52 9.04 7.15 -11.56
C VAL A 52 9.16 7.54 -10.09
N ASP A 53 10.13 6.98 -9.36
CA ASP A 53 10.41 7.36 -7.98
C ASP A 53 11.88 7.11 -7.60
N THR A 54 12.32 7.77 -6.52
CA THR A 54 13.66 7.61 -5.94
C THR A 54 13.60 7.69 -4.42
N GLN A 55 14.06 6.65 -3.72
CA GLN A 55 14.15 6.64 -2.26
C GLN A 55 15.54 6.27 -1.77
N GLY A 56 16.22 7.23 -1.13
CA GLY A 56 17.62 7.06 -0.72
C GLY A 56 18.49 6.71 -1.92
N ASP A 57 19.00 5.50 -1.94
CA ASP A 57 19.86 4.89 -2.96
C ASP A 57 19.12 3.93 -3.91
N ALA A 58 17.81 3.75 -3.77
CA ALA A 58 16.99 2.96 -4.67
C ALA A 58 16.33 3.84 -5.76
N PHE A 59 16.26 3.32 -6.98
CA PHE A 59 15.57 3.94 -8.11
C PHE A 59 14.45 3.06 -8.65
N PHE A 60 13.39 3.70 -9.12
CA PHE A 60 12.33 3.09 -9.91
C PHE A 60 12.18 3.83 -11.25
N TYR A 61 12.41 3.13 -12.35
CA TYR A 61 12.30 3.63 -13.71
C TYR A 61 11.31 2.81 -14.54
N SER A 62 10.76 3.46 -15.56
CA SER A 62 9.92 2.83 -16.58
C SER A 62 10.44 3.09 -17.99
N PHE A 63 10.24 2.11 -18.87
CA PHE A 63 10.64 2.13 -20.26
C PHE A 63 9.50 1.58 -21.12
N THR A 64 9.29 2.18 -22.30
CA THR A 64 8.29 1.72 -23.27
C THR A 64 8.73 0.47 -24.03
N ARG A 65 10.00 0.07 -23.94
CA ARG A 65 10.57 -1.10 -24.61
C ARG A 65 11.49 -1.87 -23.67
N ALA A 66 11.30 -3.18 -23.60
CA ALA A 66 12.13 -4.06 -22.77
C ALA A 66 13.61 -4.01 -23.11
N ARG A 67 13.94 -3.90 -24.40
CA ARG A 67 15.32 -3.75 -24.88
C ARG A 67 16.00 -2.52 -24.32
N ASP A 68 15.29 -1.40 -24.25
CA ASP A 68 15.87 -0.13 -23.81
C ASP A 68 16.11 -0.17 -22.29
N ALA A 69 15.23 -0.81 -21.53
CA ALA A 69 15.43 -1.08 -20.10
C ALA A 69 16.64 -1.99 -19.84
N VAL A 70 16.81 -3.04 -20.65
CA VAL A 70 17.97 -3.94 -20.56
C VAL A 70 19.26 -3.21 -20.90
N LEU A 71 19.28 -2.41 -21.97
CA LEU A 71 20.43 -1.59 -22.34
C LEU A 71 20.78 -0.61 -21.21
N ALA A 72 19.79 0.05 -20.64
CA ALA A 72 19.95 0.97 -19.52
C ALA A 72 20.58 0.28 -18.29
N ALA A 73 20.08 -0.91 -17.92
CA ALA A 73 20.62 -1.68 -16.80
C ALA A 73 22.08 -2.11 -17.03
N VAL A 74 22.40 -2.57 -18.24
CA VAL A 74 23.75 -2.99 -18.64
C VAL A 74 24.72 -1.81 -18.63
N ASP A 75 24.37 -0.71 -19.28
CA ASP A 75 25.20 0.49 -19.30
C ASP A 75 25.31 1.11 -17.90
N GLY A 76 24.28 0.97 -17.07
CA GLY A 76 24.29 1.37 -15.67
C GLY A 76 25.32 0.59 -14.85
N GLN A 77 25.33 -0.75 -14.98
CA GLN A 77 26.35 -1.59 -14.33
C GLN A 77 27.78 -1.25 -14.82
N ARG A 78 27.96 -0.96 -16.12
CA ARG A 78 29.25 -0.54 -16.69
C ARG A 78 29.70 0.81 -16.15
N ALA A 79 28.80 1.78 -16.06
CA ALA A 79 29.11 3.11 -15.53
C ALA A 79 29.49 3.04 -14.04
N LEU A 80 28.77 2.25 -13.25
CA LEU A 80 29.05 2.05 -11.83
C LEU A 80 30.40 1.35 -11.58
N SER A 81 30.76 0.37 -12.42
CA SER A 81 32.01 -0.38 -12.28
C SER A 81 33.25 0.42 -12.72
N GLN A 82 33.07 1.38 -13.63
CA GLN A 82 34.15 2.27 -14.10
C GLN A 82 34.33 3.51 -13.20
N HIS A 83 33.35 3.83 -12.35
CA HIS A 83 33.43 4.99 -11.47
C HIS A 83 34.37 4.76 -10.29
N THR A 84 35.17 5.77 -9.96
CA THR A 84 36.04 5.74 -8.78
C THR A 84 35.29 6.28 -7.56
N TRP A 85 35.05 5.43 -6.57
CA TRP A 85 34.27 5.79 -5.38
C TRP A 85 35.14 6.34 -4.24
N PRO A 86 34.58 7.20 -3.38
CA PRO A 86 35.23 7.67 -2.15
C PRO A 86 35.79 6.51 -1.32
N GLY A 87 36.95 6.72 -0.69
CA GLY A 87 37.62 5.71 0.13
C GLY A 87 38.11 4.46 -0.61
N GLY A 88 38.07 4.44 -1.95
CA GLY A 88 38.38 3.23 -2.74
C GLY A 88 37.34 2.11 -2.56
N THR A 89 36.14 2.47 -2.10
CA THR A 89 35.08 1.52 -1.77
C THR A 89 34.49 0.91 -3.03
N GLU A 90 33.96 -0.30 -2.93
CA GLU A 90 33.21 -0.93 -4.02
C GLU A 90 31.71 -0.71 -3.80
N VAL A 91 31.06 0.02 -4.72
CA VAL A 91 29.60 0.20 -4.70
C VAL A 91 28.96 -0.76 -5.69
N ARG A 92 28.23 -1.74 -5.17
CA ARG A 92 27.58 -2.78 -5.98
C ARG A 92 26.07 -2.61 -5.96
N VAL A 93 25.49 -2.40 -7.14
CA VAL A 93 24.05 -2.15 -7.30
C VAL A 93 23.39 -3.40 -7.87
N ARG A 94 22.32 -3.87 -7.25
CA ARG A 94 21.48 -4.92 -7.82
C ARG A 94 20.38 -4.28 -8.66
N MET A 95 20.00 -4.93 -9.74
CA MET A 95 18.98 -4.45 -10.67
C MET A 95 17.97 -5.55 -10.97
N GLY A 96 16.69 -5.18 -11.00
CA GLY A 96 15.59 -6.09 -11.35
C GLY A 96 14.69 -5.50 -12.43
N LEU A 97 14.40 -6.31 -13.44
CA LEU A 97 13.59 -5.95 -14.59
C LEU A 97 12.32 -6.81 -14.65
N HIS A 98 11.19 -6.17 -14.90
CA HIS A 98 9.94 -6.87 -15.19
C HIS A 98 9.16 -6.12 -16.26
N THR A 99 8.50 -6.85 -17.15
CA THR A 99 7.63 -6.27 -18.18
C THR A 99 6.21 -6.78 -17.97
N GLY A 100 5.26 -5.85 -17.91
CA GLY A 100 3.86 -6.13 -17.67
C GLY A 100 2.96 -5.06 -18.27
N GLU A 101 1.68 -5.08 -17.92
CA GLU A 101 0.68 -4.11 -18.35
C GLU A 101 0.09 -3.41 -17.13
N PRO A 102 0.86 -2.50 -16.53
CA PRO A 102 0.46 -1.82 -15.30
C PRO A 102 -0.75 -0.92 -15.54
N THR A 103 -1.56 -0.74 -14.51
CA THR A 103 -2.54 0.35 -14.49
C THR A 103 -1.79 1.67 -14.36
N VAL A 104 -2.01 2.58 -15.30
CA VAL A 104 -1.43 3.94 -15.27
C VAL A 104 -2.35 4.88 -14.50
N GLY A 105 -1.90 5.34 -13.33
CA GLY A 105 -2.50 6.46 -12.61
C GLY A 105 -1.83 7.78 -12.96
N GLU A 106 -2.34 8.92 -12.47
CA GLU A 106 -1.75 10.22 -12.82
C GLU A 106 -0.35 10.47 -12.15
N GLU A 107 0.05 9.71 -11.10
CA GLU A 107 1.36 9.81 -10.41
C GLU A 107 2.33 8.68 -10.76
N GLY A 108 1.91 7.71 -11.58
CA GLY A 108 2.76 6.59 -11.98
C GLY A 108 2.00 5.29 -12.20
N TYR A 109 2.64 4.18 -11.86
CA TYR A 109 2.16 2.84 -12.17
C TYR A 109 1.65 2.11 -10.93
N VAL A 110 0.53 1.39 -11.05
CA VAL A 110 -0.05 0.59 -9.98
C VAL A 110 -0.22 -0.86 -10.42
N GLY A 111 -0.06 -1.78 -9.48
CA GLY A 111 -0.44 -3.17 -9.64
C GLY A 111 0.70 -4.15 -9.35
N LEU A 112 0.39 -5.42 -9.54
CA LEU A 112 1.28 -6.54 -9.23
C LEU A 112 2.60 -6.49 -10.01
N ASP A 113 2.63 -5.88 -11.19
CA ASP A 113 3.82 -5.78 -12.02
C ASP A 113 4.92 -4.90 -11.39
N VAL A 114 4.54 -3.85 -10.66
CA VAL A 114 5.48 -2.99 -9.92
C VAL A 114 6.07 -3.78 -8.74
N VAL A 115 5.22 -4.49 -7.99
CA VAL A 115 5.65 -5.33 -6.86
C VAL A 115 6.60 -6.43 -7.34
N ARG A 116 6.27 -7.07 -8.48
CA ARG A 116 7.09 -8.13 -9.07
C ARG A 116 8.47 -7.61 -9.49
N ALA A 117 8.54 -6.47 -10.17
CA ALA A 117 9.81 -5.84 -10.55
C ALA A 117 10.71 -5.58 -9.32
N ALA A 118 10.13 -5.02 -8.25
CA ALA A 118 10.85 -4.76 -7.01
C ALA A 118 11.34 -6.04 -6.34
N ARG A 119 10.53 -7.11 -6.33
CA ARG A 119 10.91 -8.40 -5.75
C ARG A 119 12.02 -9.10 -6.53
N ILE A 120 11.99 -9.03 -7.87
CA ILE A 120 13.09 -9.51 -8.72
C ILE A 120 14.38 -8.75 -8.38
N CYS A 121 14.33 -7.43 -8.22
CA CYS A 121 15.48 -6.64 -7.80
C CYS A 121 16.00 -7.07 -6.42
N SER A 122 15.12 -7.25 -5.44
CA SER A 122 15.47 -7.63 -4.07
C SER A 122 16.07 -9.04 -3.93
N ALA A 123 15.71 -9.95 -4.83
CA ALA A 123 16.27 -11.31 -4.89
C ALA A 123 17.73 -11.31 -5.39
N GLY A 124 18.14 -10.28 -6.13
CA GLY A 124 19.47 -10.14 -6.70
C GLY A 124 20.56 -9.73 -5.72
N HIS A 125 21.80 -9.95 -6.13
CA HIS A 125 23.02 -9.54 -5.43
C HIS A 125 23.63 -8.30 -6.06
N GLY A 126 24.49 -7.58 -5.32
CA GLY A 126 25.14 -6.38 -5.83
C GLY A 126 25.97 -6.66 -7.09
N GLY A 127 25.71 -5.92 -8.17
CA GLY A 127 26.32 -6.12 -9.49
C GLY A 127 25.53 -7.06 -10.42
N GLN A 128 24.44 -7.65 -9.93
CA GLN A 128 23.59 -8.58 -10.69
C GLN A 128 22.44 -7.84 -11.37
N ILE A 129 22.07 -8.28 -12.57
CA ILE A 129 20.86 -7.87 -13.27
C ILE A 129 19.96 -9.11 -13.41
N LEU A 130 18.77 -9.05 -12.83
CA LEU A 130 17.75 -10.08 -12.95
C LEU A 130 16.57 -9.60 -13.79
N ALA A 131 15.96 -10.49 -14.55
CA ALA A 131 14.82 -10.21 -15.42
C ALA A 131 13.74 -11.29 -15.31
N SER A 132 12.48 -10.88 -15.40
CA SER A 132 11.33 -11.79 -15.55
C SER A 132 11.36 -12.53 -16.88
N GLU A 133 10.62 -13.64 -16.96
CA GLU A 133 10.33 -14.34 -18.21
C GLU A 133 9.74 -13.41 -19.28
N THR A 134 8.79 -12.55 -18.90
CA THR A 134 8.15 -11.62 -19.84
C THR A 134 9.16 -10.65 -20.45
N THR A 135 10.09 -10.12 -19.65
CA THR A 135 11.15 -9.24 -20.13
C THR A 135 12.09 -10.00 -21.05
N ARG A 136 12.49 -11.20 -20.64
CA ARG A 136 13.36 -12.07 -21.44
C ARG A 136 12.74 -12.42 -22.79
N ALA A 137 11.46 -12.77 -22.81
CA ALA A 137 10.72 -13.13 -24.01
C ALA A 137 10.64 -11.96 -25.01
N LEU A 138 10.36 -10.75 -24.52
CA LEU A 138 10.26 -9.54 -25.36
C LEU A 138 11.60 -9.07 -25.91
N VAL A 139 12.70 -9.29 -25.19
CA VAL A 139 14.06 -8.96 -25.67
C VAL A 139 14.54 -9.96 -26.72
N GLY A 140 14.10 -11.22 -26.65
CA GLY A 140 14.47 -12.23 -27.63
C GLY A 140 15.99 -12.42 -27.71
N ASN A 141 16.53 -12.45 -28.94
CA ASN A 141 17.98 -12.57 -29.16
C ASN A 141 18.67 -11.20 -29.39
N ASP A 142 17.94 -10.09 -29.26
CA ASP A 142 18.45 -8.73 -29.45
C ASP A 142 19.02 -8.19 -28.14
N LEU A 143 20.08 -8.86 -27.66
CA LEU A 143 20.80 -8.49 -26.45
C LEU A 143 21.88 -7.44 -26.76
N PRO A 144 22.19 -6.52 -25.82
CA PRO A 144 23.35 -5.64 -25.96
C PRO A 144 24.66 -6.44 -26.14
N GLU A 145 25.63 -5.84 -26.83
CA GLU A 145 26.93 -6.49 -27.06
C GLU A 145 27.61 -6.87 -25.73
N GLY A 146 28.16 -8.08 -25.69
CA GLY A 146 28.80 -8.64 -24.50
C GLY A 146 27.84 -9.13 -23.41
N VAL A 147 26.54 -9.20 -23.68
CA VAL A 147 25.55 -9.68 -22.71
C VAL A 147 25.09 -11.09 -23.07
N SER A 148 25.19 -12.00 -22.10
CA SER A 148 24.60 -13.34 -22.18
C SER A 148 23.44 -13.48 -21.20
N VAL A 149 22.58 -14.48 -21.44
CA VAL A 149 21.45 -14.79 -20.56
C VAL A 149 21.68 -16.15 -19.92
N ARG A 150 21.58 -16.19 -18.59
CA ARG A 150 21.54 -17.44 -17.81
C ARG A 150 20.15 -17.66 -17.27
N ASP A 151 19.61 -18.85 -17.51
CA ASP A 151 18.34 -19.28 -16.93
C ASP A 151 18.56 -19.72 -15.47
N LEU A 152 17.85 -19.09 -14.52
CA LEU A 152 17.90 -19.44 -13.09
C LEU A 152 16.69 -20.28 -12.65
N GLY A 153 15.79 -20.62 -13.56
CA GLY A 153 14.57 -21.39 -13.30
C GLY A 153 13.51 -20.65 -12.49
N GLU A 154 12.55 -21.41 -11.99
CA GLU A 154 11.50 -20.88 -11.11
C GLU A 154 12.06 -20.50 -9.74
N GLN A 155 11.82 -19.26 -9.35
CA GLN A 155 12.17 -18.70 -8.06
C GLN A 155 10.91 -18.36 -7.28
N HIS A 156 10.87 -18.73 -6.01
CA HIS A 156 9.78 -18.31 -5.12
C HIS A 156 10.12 -16.93 -4.55
N LEU A 157 9.40 -15.90 -4.99
CA LEU A 157 9.61 -14.52 -4.58
C LEU A 157 8.59 -14.13 -3.51
N LYS A 158 9.02 -13.46 -2.45
CA LYS A 158 8.12 -13.07 -1.35
C LYS A 158 6.93 -12.23 -1.84
N ASP A 159 5.71 -12.61 -1.44
CA ASP A 159 4.43 -11.93 -1.78
C ASP A 159 4.09 -11.94 -3.28
N VAL A 160 4.83 -12.71 -4.09
CA VAL A 160 4.58 -12.99 -5.50
C VAL A 160 4.54 -14.52 -5.63
N GLN A 161 3.82 -15.06 -6.61
CA GLN A 161 3.86 -16.51 -6.87
C GLN A 161 5.24 -16.93 -7.41
N TYR A 162 5.36 -18.16 -7.92
CA TYR A 162 6.56 -18.58 -8.65
C TYR A 162 6.80 -17.69 -9.86
N GLU A 163 8.02 -17.19 -10.01
CA GLU A 163 8.45 -16.40 -11.16
C GLU A 163 9.68 -17.07 -11.78
N HIS A 164 9.67 -17.27 -13.10
CA HIS A 164 10.84 -17.76 -13.81
C HIS A 164 11.81 -16.59 -14.04
N VAL A 165 13.01 -16.69 -13.46
CA VAL A 165 13.98 -15.60 -13.43
C VAL A 165 15.19 -15.90 -14.31
N TYR A 166 15.66 -14.87 -15.00
CA TYR A 166 16.85 -14.90 -15.83
C TYR A 166 17.87 -13.90 -15.32
N GLU A 167 19.15 -14.25 -15.43
CA GLU A 167 20.27 -13.34 -15.19
C GLU A 167 20.83 -12.81 -16.51
N LEU A 168 21.07 -11.50 -16.58
CA LEU A 168 21.79 -10.86 -17.67
C LEU A 168 23.24 -10.65 -17.26
N SER A 169 24.15 -11.45 -17.82
CA SER A 169 25.58 -11.45 -17.48
C SER A 169 26.36 -10.58 -18.46
N LEU A 170 27.16 -9.63 -17.94
CA LEU A 170 27.94 -8.67 -18.74
C LEU A 170 29.30 -9.19 -19.22
N ASP A 171 29.74 -10.34 -18.72
CA ASP A 171 30.99 -11.00 -19.08
C ASP A 171 30.70 -12.49 -19.33
N GLU A 172 31.31 -13.09 -20.36
CA GLU A 172 31.21 -14.54 -20.61
C GLU A 172 31.98 -15.37 -19.55
N GLU A 173 32.92 -14.74 -18.83
CA GLU A 173 33.75 -15.39 -17.80
C GLU A 173 33.37 -14.91 -16.37
N ASP A 174 32.78 -15.85 -15.64
CA ASP A 174 33.07 -16.12 -14.21
C ASP A 174 32.56 -15.16 -13.11
N ARG A 175 31.60 -14.27 -13.39
CA ARG A 175 30.74 -13.74 -12.29
C ARG A 175 29.66 -14.74 -11.92
N SER A 176 30.02 -15.69 -11.07
CA SER A 176 29.05 -16.59 -10.42
C SER A 176 28.48 -15.92 -9.17
N PHE A 177 27.24 -15.45 -9.26
CA PHE A 177 26.49 -15.03 -8.07
C PHE A 177 25.96 -16.26 -7.31
N PRO A 178 25.79 -16.18 -5.98
CA PRO A 178 25.01 -17.18 -5.26
C PRO A 178 23.58 -17.26 -5.82
N PRO A 179 22.84 -18.35 -5.55
CA PRO A 179 21.43 -18.44 -5.92
C PRO A 179 20.64 -17.18 -5.48
N PRO A 180 19.63 -16.75 -6.25
CA PRO A 180 18.74 -15.67 -5.84
C PRO A 180 18.17 -15.89 -4.45
N ARG A 181 17.95 -14.81 -3.70
CA ARG A 181 17.46 -14.90 -2.33
C ARG A 181 15.95 -15.12 -2.32
N ALA A 182 15.51 -16.32 -1.91
CA ALA A 182 14.09 -16.67 -1.76
C ALA A 182 13.37 -15.79 -0.69
N GLU A 183 14.09 -15.42 0.38
CA GLU A 183 13.63 -14.45 1.36
C GLU A 183 14.61 -13.26 1.42
N PRO A 184 14.26 -12.09 0.86
CA PRO A 184 15.14 -10.93 0.92
C PRO A 184 15.23 -10.38 2.36
N LYS A 185 16.44 -10.04 2.80
CA LYS A 185 16.63 -9.12 3.94
C LYS A 185 15.98 -7.78 3.56
N LYS A 186 15.27 -7.11 4.49
CA LYS A 186 14.57 -5.82 4.26
C LYS A 186 15.38 -4.93 3.31
N SER A 187 14.91 -4.74 2.08
CA SER A 187 15.57 -3.90 1.05
C SER A 187 14.91 -2.53 0.95
N ARG A 188 15.65 -1.54 0.44
CA ARG A 188 15.07 -0.22 0.17
C ARG A 188 14.22 -0.21 -1.08
N ALA A 189 14.51 -1.06 -2.07
CA ALA A 189 13.60 -1.30 -3.18
C ALA A 189 12.23 -1.82 -2.71
N ASP A 190 12.18 -2.72 -1.73
CA ASP A 190 10.92 -3.22 -1.15
C ASP A 190 10.19 -2.16 -0.32
N ALA A 191 10.94 -1.29 0.37
CA ALA A 191 10.36 -0.16 1.09
C ALA A 191 9.78 0.85 0.09
N MET A 192 10.53 1.18 -0.96
CA MET A 192 10.13 2.09 -2.03
C MET A 192 8.92 1.56 -2.79
N ALA A 193 8.86 0.30 -3.20
CA ALA A 193 7.69 -0.24 -3.87
C ALA A 193 6.43 -0.21 -2.99
N ARG A 194 6.58 -0.44 -1.67
CA ARG A 194 5.47 -0.30 -0.72
C ARG A 194 5.08 1.15 -0.48
N ASP A 195 6.05 2.04 -0.37
CA ASP A 195 5.82 3.46 -0.11
C ASP A 195 5.26 4.16 -1.34
N PHE A 196 5.73 3.79 -2.52
CA PHE A 196 5.20 4.18 -3.80
C PHE A 196 3.78 3.64 -4.02
N GLY A 197 3.53 2.37 -3.71
CA GLY A 197 2.17 1.81 -3.71
C GLY A 197 1.23 2.61 -2.83
N ARG A 198 1.66 2.97 -1.61
CA ARG A 198 0.91 3.87 -0.72
C ARG A 198 0.73 5.27 -1.30
N ARG A 199 1.76 5.89 -1.86
CA ARG A 199 1.67 7.23 -2.46
C ARG A 199 0.72 7.28 -3.66
N ILE A 200 0.68 6.23 -4.47
CA ILE A 200 -0.27 6.17 -5.58
C ILE A 200 -1.69 5.87 -5.10
N GLU A 201 -1.88 5.05 -4.07
CA GLU A 201 -3.18 4.95 -3.39
C GLU A 201 -3.62 6.34 -2.90
N ASP A 202 -2.76 7.04 -2.17
CA ASP A 202 -3.01 8.39 -1.63
C ASP A 202 -3.28 9.43 -2.74
N TYR A 203 -2.64 9.31 -3.91
CA TYR A 203 -2.80 10.27 -5.01
C TYR A 203 -3.95 9.93 -5.97
N VAL A 204 -4.24 8.65 -6.22
CA VAL A 204 -5.47 8.25 -6.91
C VAL A 204 -6.67 8.75 -6.10
N GLU A 205 -6.60 8.66 -4.77
CA GLU A 205 -7.57 9.28 -3.86
C GLU A 205 -7.63 10.80 -4.05
N GLN A 206 -6.50 11.52 -4.05
CA GLN A 206 -6.46 12.99 -4.25
C GLN A 206 -6.89 13.47 -5.66
N GLN A 207 -6.63 12.71 -6.72
CA GLN A 207 -7.05 13.09 -8.09
C GLN A 207 -8.51 12.76 -8.36
N LEU A 208 -9.05 11.70 -7.75
CA LEU A 208 -10.49 11.51 -7.69
C LEU A 208 -11.13 12.73 -6.99
N GLU A 209 -10.63 13.17 -5.83
CA GLU A 209 -11.09 14.39 -5.15
C GLU A 209 -11.00 15.67 -6.03
N ALA A 210 -9.91 15.84 -6.78
CA ALA A 210 -9.69 17.00 -7.66
C ALA A 210 -10.54 16.97 -8.94
N ALA A 211 -10.77 15.79 -9.52
CA ALA A 211 -11.65 15.59 -10.67
C ALA A 211 -13.12 15.80 -10.31
N PHE A 212 -13.55 15.34 -9.13
CA PHE A 212 -14.89 15.63 -8.58
C PHE A 212 -15.08 17.12 -8.29
N SER A 213 -14.03 17.83 -7.86
CA SER A 213 -14.06 19.27 -7.58
C SER A 213 -14.10 20.17 -8.82
N ARG A 214 -13.66 19.70 -10.00
CA ARG A 214 -13.59 20.51 -11.24
C ARG A 214 -14.88 20.54 -12.07
N SER A 215 -15.89 19.75 -11.72
CA SER A 215 -17.20 19.70 -12.40
C SER A 215 -18.29 20.60 -11.82
N LEU A 216 -17.97 21.53 -10.91
CA LEU A 216 -18.95 22.45 -10.33
C LEU A 216 -18.67 23.90 -10.75
N PRO A 217 -19.65 24.64 -11.30
CA PRO A 217 -19.50 26.07 -11.55
C PRO A 217 -19.37 26.81 -10.22
N ALA A 218 -18.42 27.74 -10.17
CA ALA A 218 -18.18 28.59 -9.02
C ALA A 218 -19.34 29.56 -8.78
N GLU A 219 -19.92 29.54 -7.58
CA GLU A 219 -20.55 30.72 -7.00
C GLU A 219 -20.17 30.90 -5.52
N LYS A 220 -20.00 32.17 -5.17
CA LYS A 220 -19.28 32.69 -4.01
C LYS A 220 -20.20 32.85 -2.77
N THR A 221 -19.54 32.75 -1.61
CA THR A 221 -19.83 33.38 -0.30
C THR A 221 -21.08 32.93 0.48
N ARG A 222 -20.88 32.20 1.60
CA ARG A 222 -20.79 32.70 3.00
C ARG A 222 -20.83 31.53 4.00
N ASP A 223 -20.14 31.76 5.12
CA ASP A 223 -20.19 31.11 6.43
C ASP A 223 -19.64 29.69 6.61
N ALA A 224 -18.84 29.56 7.67
CA ALA A 224 -18.19 28.35 8.14
C ALA A 224 -19.22 27.36 8.68
N ALA A 225 -19.59 26.38 7.86
CA ALA A 225 -20.06 25.04 8.23
C ALA A 225 -20.15 24.16 6.97
N ASP A 226 -19.94 22.86 7.17
CA ASP A 226 -20.23 21.72 6.26
C ASP A 226 -19.05 21.19 5.41
N PRO A 227 -18.74 19.90 5.59
CA PRO A 227 -19.43 18.85 4.82
C PRO A 227 -19.88 17.62 5.67
N GLY A 228 -21.16 17.21 5.60
CA GLY A 228 -21.66 15.91 6.10
C GLY A 228 -22.15 15.83 7.57
N THR A 229 -22.97 16.80 8.00
CA THR A 229 -23.43 17.12 9.38
C THR A 229 -24.13 16.07 10.29
N LYS A 230 -24.14 14.76 10.00
CA LYS A 230 -24.91 13.82 10.87
C LYS A 230 -24.12 13.39 12.10
N THR A 231 -24.54 13.82 13.29
CA THR A 231 -24.10 13.26 14.59
C THR A 231 -25.19 12.35 15.16
N LEU A 232 -24.81 11.21 15.75
CA LEU A 232 -25.72 10.34 16.49
C LEU A 232 -25.47 10.50 17.99
N GLU A 233 -26.54 10.49 18.76
CA GLU A 233 -26.46 10.53 20.21
C GLU A 233 -27.15 9.33 20.82
N THR A 234 -26.54 8.79 21.86
CA THR A 234 -27.10 7.75 22.70
C THR A 234 -27.27 8.27 24.12
N GLU A 235 -27.64 7.40 25.06
CA GLU A 235 -27.69 7.75 26.48
C GLU A 235 -26.34 8.26 26.99
N ARG A 236 -25.24 7.58 26.64
CA ARG A 236 -23.91 7.85 27.20
C ARG A 236 -22.88 8.36 26.19
N LEU A 237 -23.17 8.30 24.89
CA LEU A 237 -22.19 8.53 23.82
C LEU A 237 -22.67 9.56 22.81
N VAL A 238 -21.70 10.23 22.20
CA VAL A 238 -21.84 11.02 20.98
C VAL A 238 -20.99 10.35 19.90
N LEU A 239 -21.60 10.02 18.77
CA LEU A 239 -20.94 9.51 17.59
C LEU A 239 -20.93 10.65 16.57
N ARG A 240 -19.79 11.33 16.46
CA ARG A 240 -19.62 12.46 15.54
C ARG A 240 -18.66 12.13 14.40
N PRO A 241 -18.79 12.78 13.24
CA PRO A 241 -17.80 12.65 12.19
C PRO A 241 -16.38 12.88 12.74
N PRO A 242 -15.39 12.15 12.23
CA PRO A 242 -14.01 12.29 12.67
C PRO A 242 -13.45 13.65 12.28
N VAL A 243 -12.49 14.12 13.06
CA VAL A 243 -11.66 15.30 12.78
C VAL A 243 -10.18 14.92 12.90
N PRO A 244 -9.25 15.65 12.26
CA PRO A 244 -7.83 15.28 12.28
C PRO A 244 -7.25 15.10 13.69
N GLU A 245 -7.72 15.90 14.65
CA GLU A 245 -7.28 15.88 16.04
C GLU A 245 -7.62 14.55 16.77
N ASP A 246 -8.56 13.77 16.25
CA ASP A 246 -8.92 12.47 16.82
C ASP A 246 -7.77 11.47 16.76
N ALA A 247 -6.80 11.67 15.86
CA ALA A 247 -5.64 10.80 15.71
C ALA A 247 -4.84 10.69 17.01
N GLU A 248 -4.67 11.79 17.76
CA GLU A 248 -3.93 11.80 19.02
C GLU A 248 -4.62 10.90 20.06
N ALA A 249 -5.96 10.95 20.14
CA ALA A 249 -6.72 10.16 21.10
C ALA A 249 -6.86 8.69 20.70
N LEU A 250 -6.89 8.39 19.38
CA LEU A 250 -7.00 7.03 18.86
C LEU A 250 -5.65 6.28 18.83
N ALA A 251 -4.53 6.99 18.71
CA ALA A 251 -3.19 6.39 18.58
C ALA A 251 -2.83 5.42 19.73
N PRO A 252 -3.07 5.72 21.01
CA PRO A 252 -2.82 4.76 22.10
C PRO A 252 -3.59 3.45 21.90
N MET A 253 -4.84 3.51 21.42
CA MET A 253 -5.65 2.32 21.19
C MET A 253 -5.15 1.51 19.99
N TYR A 254 -4.73 2.15 18.90
CA TYR A 254 -4.21 1.43 17.73
C TYR A 254 -2.78 0.92 17.93
N SER A 255 -2.06 1.44 18.92
CA SER A 255 -0.79 0.89 19.35
C SER A 255 -0.93 -0.33 20.28
N ASP A 256 -2.14 -0.59 20.78
CA ASP A 256 -2.45 -1.68 21.70
C ASP A 256 -2.70 -2.99 20.93
N PRO A 257 -1.84 -4.03 21.11
CA PRO A 257 -2.00 -5.31 20.40
C PRO A 257 -3.29 -6.06 20.72
N GLU A 258 -3.87 -5.91 21.92
CA GLU A 258 -5.12 -6.61 22.26
C GLU A 258 -6.32 -5.93 21.60
N VAL A 259 -6.29 -4.60 21.46
CA VAL A 259 -7.30 -3.86 20.68
C VAL A 259 -7.19 -4.26 19.21
N MET A 260 -5.98 -4.23 18.66
CA MET A 260 -5.75 -4.49 17.23
C MET A 260 -5.85 -5.95 16.83
N ARG A 261 -5.76 -6.89 17.78
CA ARG A 261 -5.77 -8.35 17.54
C ARG A 261 -6.79 -8.81 16.51
N TYR A 262 -8.00 -8.25 16.52
CA TYR A 262 -9.10 -8.65 15.62
C TYR A 262 -9.45 -7.61 14.54
N LEU A 263 -8.68 -6.52 14.45
CA LEU A 263 -8.83 -5.51 13.40
C LEU A 263 -7.89 -5.83 12.25
N GLY A 264 -8.41 -5.86 11.02
CA GLY A 264 -7.56 -6.01 9.84
C GLY A 264 -6.67 -7.26 9.91
N ASP A 265 -5.38 -7.07 9.63
CA ASP A 265 -4.33 -8.09 9.73
C ASP A 265 -3.83 -8.36 11.16
N GLY A 266 -4.36 -7.64 12.16
CA GLY A 266 -3.96 -7.75 13.56
C GLY A 266 -2.75 -6.91 13.97
N ARG A 267 -2.15 -6.16 13.03
CA ARG A 267 -0.96 -5.33 13.29
C ARG A 267 -1.33 -4.04 14.01
N THR A 268 -0.49 -3.64 14.96
CA THR A 268 -0.59 -2.32 15.59
C THR A 268 -0.14 -1.22 14.64
N LEU A 269 -0.68 -0.01 14.85
CA LEU A 269 -0.36 1.16 14.04
C LEU A 269 0.60 2.09 14.79
N THR A 270 1.47 2.77 14.04
CA THR A 270 2.21 3.94 14.54
C THR A 270 1.29 5.17 14.63
N PRO A 271 1.71 6.26 15.30
CA PRO A 271 0.96 7.52 15.29
C PRO A 271 0.67 8.03 13.86
N GLU A 272 1.65 7.97 12.96
CA GLU A 272 1.50 8.42 11.57
C GLU A 272 0.59 7.49 10.75
N GLU A 273 0.56 6.19 11.06
CA GLU A 273 -0.42 5.26 10.49
C GLU A 273 -1.83 5.50 11.04
N THR A 274 -1.93 5.95 12.29
CA THR A 274 -3.20 6.30 12.93
C THR A 274 -3.78 7.59 12.34
N GLU A 275 -2.97 8.63 12.15
CA GLU A 275 -3.37 9.86 11.44
C GLU A 275 -3.94 9.55 10.06
N ARG A 276 -3.23 8.72 9.27
CA ARG A 276 -3.72 8.26 7.97
C ARG A 276 -5.03 7.47 8.08
N SER A 277 -5.19 6.65 9.11
CA SER A 277 -6.45 5.95 9.35
C SER A 277 -7.61 6.89 9.66
N VAL A 278 -7.38 7.96 10.42
CA VAL A 278 -8.40 8.97 10.72
C VAL A 278 -8.74 9.77 9.48
N GLN A 279 -7.73 10.14 8.70
CA GLN A 279 -7.91 10.86 7.43
C GLN A 279 -8.81 10.08 6.46
N ARG A 280 -8.59 8.77 6.28
CA ARG A 280 -9.49 7.91 5.47
C ARG A 280 -10.93 7.87 5.98
N MET A 281 -11.13 7.93 7.31
CA MET A 281 -12.48 8.00 7.88
C MET A 281 -13.14 9.34 7.53
N ILE A 282 -12.41 10.46 7.60
CA ILE A 282 -12.90 11.80 7.23
C ILE A 282 -13.30 11.83 5.76
N GLU A 283 -12.46 11.30 4.87
CA GLU A 283 -12.70 11.26 3.44
C GLU A 283 -13.92 10.40 3.10
N GLY A 284 -14.06 9.23 3.74
CA GLY A 284 -15.27 8.42 3.58
C GLY A 284 -16.55 9.12 4.01
N TRP A 285 -16.50 9.84 5.12
CA TRP A 285 -17.62 10.68 5.56
C TRP A 285 -18.00 11.75 4.53
N LYS A 286 -17.02 12.42 3.94
CA LYS A 286 -17.24 13.45 2.92
C LYS A 286 -17.81 12.87 1.63
N ALA A 287 -17.34 11.70 1.21
CA ALA A 287 -17.74 11.07 -0.03
C ALA A 287 -19.14 10.46 0.06
N ASP A 288 -19.40 9.66 1.10
CA ASP A 288 -20.59 8.82 1.18
C ASP A 288 -21.70 9.45 2.05
N GLY A 289 -21.39 10.49 2.83
CA GLY A 289 -22.32 11.11 3.79
C GLY A 289 -22.56 10.26 5.04
N PHE A 290 -21.87 9.13 5.17
CA PHE A 290 -21.83 8.26 6.33
C PHE A 290 -20.48 7.54 6.43
N GLY A 291 -20.19 6.92 7.57
CA GLY A 291 -18.95 6.16 7.76
C GLY A 291 -18.72 5.78 9.21
N LEU A 292 -17.45 5.56 9.56
CA LEU A 292 -17.02 5.34 10.94
C LEU A 292 -17.00 6.66 11.70
N TYR A 293 -17.74 6.74 12.80
CA TYR A 293 -17.73 7.88 13.70
C TYR A 293 -16.57 7.79 14.70
N THR A 294 -16.10 8.96 15.15
CA THR A 294 -15.39 9.05 16.43
C THR A 294 -16.41 8.93 17.56
N THR A 295 -16.20 7.96 18.46
CA THR A 295 -17.09 7.69 19.58
C THR A 295 -16.59 8.41 20.82
N VAL A 296 -17.34 9.41 21.27
CA VAL A 296 -17.03 10.27 22.41
C VAL A 296 -17.96 9.93 23.56
N ARG A 297 -17.42 9.79 24.76
CA ARG A 297 -18.19 9.56 25.98
C ARG A 297 -18.68 10.89 26.56
N LYS A 298 -19.98 11.02 26.80
CA LYS A 298 -20.62 12.27 27.25
C LYS A 298 -20.18 12.75 28.64
N GLU A 299 -19.78 11.83 29.52
CA GLU A 299 -19.50 12.18 30.92
C GLU A 299 -18.24 13.04 31.10
N ASP A 300 -17.28 12.91 30.18
CA ASP A 300 -15.95 13.53 30.28
C ASP A 300 -15.31 13.89 28.93
N ASP A 301 -16.10 13.88 27.85
CA ASP A 301 -15.70 14.21 26.48
C ASP A 301 -14.50 13.39 25.94
N LEU A 302 -14.24 12.22 26.52
CA LEU A 302 -13.15 11.36 26.05
C LEU A 302 -13.53 10.61 24.77
N VAL A 303 -12.62 10.59 23.81
CA VAL A 303 -12.67 9.67 22.67
C VAL A 303 -12.34 8.27 23.18
N ILE A 304 -13.31 7.35 23.06
CA ILE A 304 -13.19 5.99 23.59
C ILE A 304 -13.12 4.92 22.50
N GLY A 305 -13.25 5.31 21.23
CA GLY A 305 -13.38 4.35 20.14
C GLY A 305 -13.77 4.96 18.81
N ARG A 306 -13.98 4.08 17.84
CA ARG A 306 -14.68 4.38 16.59
C ARG A 306 -15.77 3.35 16.33
N VAL A 307 -16.93 3.80 15.88
CA VAL A 307 -18.08 2.93 15.58
C VAL A 307 -18.84 3.52 14.42
N GLY A 308 -19.35 2.71 13.51
CA GLY A 308 -20.15 3.21 12.41
C GLY A 308 -20.23 2.21 11.27
N LEU A 309 -20.28 2.75 10.06
CA LEU A 309 -20.58 1.99 8.87
C LEU A 309 -19.36 1.86 7.96
N ILE A 310 -19.19 0.68 7.37
CA ILE A 310 -18.13 0.39 6.39
C ILE A 310 -18.76 -0.30 5.19
N LEU A 311 -18.48 0.19 3.97
CA LEU A 311 -18.92 -0.47 2.74
C LEU A 311 -17.84 -1.42 2.23
N TRP A 312 -18.25 -2.64 1.92
CA TRP A 312 -17.40 -3.69 1.38
C TRP A 312 -17.86 -4.12 0.00
N ASP A 313 -16.89 -4.37 -0.88
CA ASP A 313 -17.11 -5.24 -2.03
C ASP A 313 -17.17 -6.71 -1.52
N PRO A 314 -18.28 -7.44 -1.71
CA PRO A 314 -18.45 -8.79 -1.17
C PRO A 314 -17.64 -9.86 -1.90
N GLU A 315 -17.07 -9.56 -3.08
CA GLU A 315 -16.21 -10.46 -3.83
C GLU A 315 -14.75 -10.34 -3.36
N THR A 316 -14.28 -9.10 -3.16
CA THR A 316 -12.87 -8.83 -2.84
C THR A 316 -12.61 -8.58 -1.35
N TRP A 317 -13.66 -8.25 -0.58
CA TRP A 317 -13.59 -7.76 0.79
C TRP A 317 -12.61 -6.58 0.97
N GLN A 318 -12.55 -5.72 -0.06
CA GLN A 318 -11.93 -4.41 0.04
C GLN A 318 -12.99 -3.35 0.33
N THR A 319 -12.59 -2.29 1.03
CA THR A 319 -13.50 -1.17 1.28
C THR A 319 -13.84 -0.49 -0.05
N THR A 320 -15.11 -0.18 -0.25
CA THR A 320 -15.62 0.48 -1.47
C THR A 320 -16.43 1.72 -1.10
N ARG A 321 -16.96 2.42 -2.11
CA ARG A 321 -17.75 3.66 -1.96
C ARG A 321 -19.21 3.45 -2.34
N ALA A 322 -20.08 4.35 -1.88
CA ALA A 322 -21.52 4.25 -2.13
C ALA A 322 -21.84 4.38 -3.64
N ASP A 323 -21.08 5.18 -4.37
CA ASP A 323 -21.23 5.45 -5.80
C ASP A 323 -20.55 4.43 -6.73
N ALA A 324 -19.67 3.57 -6.19
CA ALA A 324 -18.98 2.55 -6.98
C ALA A 324 -19.95 1.58 -7.65
N GLU A 325 -19.62 1.07 -8.83
CA GLU A 325 -20.41 0.03 -9.49
C GLU A 325 -20.26 -1.33 -8.77
N GLY A 326 -21.26 -2.20 -8.90
CA GLY A 326 -21.22 -3.56 -8.35
C GLY A 326 -21.92 -3.75 -6.99
N PRO A 327 -21.99 -5.01 -6.53
CA PRO A 327 -22.64 -5.38 -5.27
C PRO A 327 -21.87 -4.81 -4.08
N LYS A 328 -22.59 -4.52 -2.98
CA LYS A 328 -22.02 -3.96 -1.76
C LYS A 328 -22.64 -4.60 -0.54
N GLU A 329 -21.83 -4.80 0.48
CA GLU A 329 -22.27 -5.18 1.82
C GLU A 329 -21.95 -4.04 2.78
N LEU A 330 -22.95 -3.59 3.55
CA LEU A 330 -22.81 -2.50 4.52
C LEU A 330 -22.60 -3.10 5.91
N GLU A 331 -21.41 -2.90 6.47
CA GLU A 331 -21.03 -3.42 7.79
C GLU A 331 -21.29 -2.41 8.90
N VAL A 332 -21.77 -2.90 10.04
CA VAL A 332 -21.69 -2.18 11.33
C VAL A 332 -20.40 -2.56 12.05
N GLY A 333 -19.38 -1.71 11.90
CA GLY A 333 -18.05 -1.89 12.48
C GLY A 333 -17.87 -1.13 13.80
N TYR A 334 -17.16 -1.72 14.76
CA TYR A 334 -16.87 -1.08 16.05
C TYR A 334 -15.49 -1.43 16.60
N THR A 335 -14.87 -0.46 17.26
CA THR A 335 -13.63 -0.62 18.01
C THR A 335 -13.67 0.31 19.21
N ILE A 336 -13.59 -0.27 20.41
CA ILE A 336 -13.55 0.47 21.67
C ILE A 336 -12.20 0.24 22.32
N GLY A 337 -11.62 1.25 22.96
CA GLY A 337 -10.35 1.12 23.68
C GLY A 337 -10.46 0.16 24.86
N ARG A 338 -9.38 -0.59 25.13
CA ARG A 338 -9.30 -1.58 26.20
C ARG A 338 -9.79 -1.08 27.58
N PRO A 339 -9.47 0.15 28.04
CA PRO A 339 -9.94 0.65 29.33
C PRO A 339 -11.47 0.74 29.46
N TYR A 340 -12.19 0.75 28.34
CA TYR A 340 -13.63 0.97 28.29
C TYR A 340 -14.43 -0.31 27.99
N TRP A 341 -13.76 -1.45 27.83
CA TRP A 341 -14.41 -2.75 27.63
C TRP A 341 -15.27 -3.16 28.83
N GLY A 342 -16.29 -4.01 28.59
CA GLY A 342 -17.20 -4.50 29.62
C GLY A 342 -18.32 -3.53 30.04
N ASN A 343 -18.27 -2.27 29.60
CA ASN A 343 -19.27 -1.24 29.96
C ASN A 343 -20.48 -1.17 29.01
N GLY A 344 -20.50 -2.01 27.97
CA GLY A 344 -21.58 -2.06 26.97
C GLY A 344 -21.50 -1.02 25.85
N TYR A 345 -20.49 -0.15 25.84
CA TYR A 345 -20.36 0.94 24.86
C TYR A 345 -20.37 0.47 23.39
N ALA A 346 -19.73 -0.66 23.07
CA ALA A 346 -19.76 -1.20 21.71
C ALA A 346 -21.20 -1.53 21.26
N THR A 347 -21.98 -2.21 22.10
CA THR A 347 -23.39 -2.54 21.80
C THR A 347 -24.24 -1.29 21.64
N GLU A 348 -24.07 -0.30 22.51
CA GLU A 348 -24.82 0.95 22.48
C GLU A 348 -24.52 1.77 21.21
N ALA A 349 -23.24 2.01 20.92
CA ALA A 349 -22.81 2.78 19.75
C ALA A 349 -23.15 2.06 18.43
N ALA A 350 -22.91 0.75 18.35
CA ALA A 350 -23.20 -0.02 17.15
C ALA A 350 -24.71 -0.16 16.91
N GLY A 351 -25.52 -0.18 17.98
CA GLY A 351 -26.98 -0.10 17.88
C GLY A 351 -27.44 1.21 17.26
N ALA A 352 -26.87 2.35 17.66
CA ALA A 352 -27.19 3.64 17.07
C ALA A 352 -26.80 3.71 15.58
N ALA A 353 -25.62 3.20 15.22
CA ALA A 353 -25.18 3.13 13.82
C ALA A 353 -26.07 2.21 12.97
N ARG A 354 -26.47 1.05 13.50
CA ARG A 354 -27.43 0.13 12.87
C ARG A 354 -28.77 0.82 12.63
N ASP A 355 -29.33 1.48 13.63
CA ASP A 355 -30.64 2.12 13.54
C ASP A 355 -30.63 3.28 12.55
N PHE A 356 -29.53 4.03 12.51
CA PHE A 356 -29.29 5.05 11.49
C PHE A 356 -29.27 4.44 10.08
N ALA A 357 -28.56 3.33 9.88
CA ALA A 357 -28.47 2.67 8.57
C ALA A 357 -29.82 2.12 8.10
N LEU A 358 -30.57 1.45 8.98
CA LEU A 358 -31.87 0.88 8.64
C LEU A 358 -32.94 1.96 8.43
N GLY A 359 -32.93 3.00 9.27
CA GLY A 359 -33.95 4.03 9.28
C GLY A 359 -33.71 5.12 8.23
N GLU A 360 -32.58 5.81 8.32
CA GLU A 360 -32.30 7.00 7.50
C GLU A 360 -31.64 6.65 6.17
N LEU A 361 -30.71 5.68 6.15
CA LEU A 361 -30.09 5.23 4.90
C LEU A 361 -30.94 4.19 4.15
N GLY A 362 -31.99 3.65 4.78
CA GLY A 362 -32.90 2.67 4.18
C GLY A 362 -32.24 1.33 3.85
N ALA A 363 -31.14 0.98 4.53
CA ALA A 363 -30.47 -0.30 4.35
C ALA A 363 -31.44 -1.44 4.68
N ARG A 364 -31.51 -2.43 3.79
CA ARG A 364 -32.34 -3.64 3.96
C ARG A 364 -31.57 -4.82 4.54
N ARG A 365 -30.25 -4.71 4.50
CA ARG A 365 -29.31 -5.71 4.93
C ARG A 365 -28.09 -5.02 5.50
N LEU A 366 -27.64 -5.52 6.64
CA LEU A 366 -26.40 -5.13 7.29
C LEU A 366 -25.59 -6.37 7.61
N ILE A 367 -24.27 -6.24 7.61
CA ILE A 367 -23.36 -7.31 8.05
C ILE A 367 -22.55 -6.89 9.27
N ALA A 368 -21.97 -7.89 9.94
CA ALA A 368 -20.86 -7.73 10.87
C ALA A 368 -19.83 -8.81 10.54
N MET A 369 -18.62 -8.39 10.14
CA MET A 369 -17.53 -9.31 9.81
C MET A 369 -16.64 -9.47 11.04
N ILE A 370 -16.54 -10.69 11.55
CA ILE A 370 -15.91 -10.95 12.84
C ILE A 370 -14.84 -12.02 12.68
N ILE A 371 -13.58 -11.65 12.89
CA ILE A 371 -12.47 -12.61 12.85
C ILE A 371 -12.69 -13.74 13.87
N HIS A 372 -12.36 -14.98 13.47
CA HIS A 372 -12.45 -16.16 14.33
C HIS A 372 -11.77 -15.96 15.69
N GLY A 373 -12.45 -16.39 16.75
CA GLY A 373 -11.99 -16.28 18.14
C GLY A 373 -12.37 -14.99 18.87
N ASN A 374 -13.06 -14.05 18.20
CA ASN A 374 -13.54 -12.81 18.81
C ASN A 374 -14.95 -12.96 19.41
N ASP A 375 -15.08 -13.80 20.44
CA ASP A 375 -16.36 -14.09 21.10
C ASP A 375 -17.06 -12.83 21.62
N ALA A 376 -16.29 -11.83 22.06
CA ALA A 376 -16.82 -10.56 22.53
C ALA A 376 -17.59 -9.82 21.43
N SER A 377 -17.05 -9.78 20.21
CA SER A 377 -17.72 -9.14 19.08
C SER A 377 -18.89 -9.98 18.58
N GLU A 378 -18.78 -11.31 18.55
CA GLU A 378 -19.91 -12.17 18.19
C GLU A 378 -21.10 -11.94 19.14
N ASN A 379 -20.83 -11.73 20.44
CA ASN A 379 -21.87 -11.43 21.42
C ASN A 379 -22.51 -10.05 21.21
N VAL A 380 -21.75 -9.04 20.76
CA VAL A 380 -22.31 -7.73 20.39
C VAL A 380 -23.22 -7.87 19.17
N ALA A 381 -22.77 -8.53 18.10
CA ALA A 381 -23.56 -8.75 16.89
C ALA A 381 -24.89 -9.47 17.20
N ARG A 382 -24.86 -10.55 17.99
CA ARG A 382 -26.08 -11.27 18.42
C ARG A 382 -27.04 -10.39 19.22
N LYS A 383 -26.54 -9.56 20.14
CA LYS A 383 -27.37 -8.61 20.91
C LYS A 383 -28.04 -7.56 20.02
N LEU A 384 -27.41 -7.23 18.90
CA LEU A 384 -27.95 -6.31 17.90
C LEU A 384 -28.87 -7.01 16.89
N GLY A 385 -29.11 -8.31 17.02
CA GLY A 385 -30.02 -9.09 16.19
C GLY A 385 -29.38 -9.71 14.95
N PHE A 386 -28.06 -9.58 14.78
CA PHE A 386 -27.38 -10.24 13.66
C PHE A 386 -27.29 -11.75 13.90
N GLU A 387 -27.53 -12.52 12.85
CA GLU A 387 -27.44 -13.97 12.84
C GLU A 387 -26.22 -14.43 12.06
N TYR A 388 -25.63 -15.56 12.45
CA TYR A 388 -24.50 -16.13 11.71
C TYR A 388 -24.98 -16.59 10.33
N GLU A 389 -24.32 -16.13 9.27
CA GLU A 389 -24.64 -16.51 7.91
C GLU A 389 -23.66 -17.56 7.38
N ARG A 390 -22.35 -17.27 7.40
CA ARG A 390 -21.31 -18.13 6.82
C ARG A 390 -19.91 -17.72 7.26
N ASP A 391 -18.96 -18.61 7.03
CA ASP A 391 -17.54 -18.30 7.10
C ASP A 391 -17.07 -17.65 5.79
N ILE A 392 -16.13 -16.70 5.91
CA ILE A 392 -15.49 -16.00 4.80
C ILE A 392 -13.98 -15.91 5.03
N ARG A 393 -13.24 -15.66 3.95
CA ARG A 393 -11.81 -15.38 3.99
C ARG A 393 -11.59 -13.88 3.86
N PHE A 394 -11.06 -13.25 4.92
CA PHE A 394 -10.71 -11.84 4.93
C PHE A 394 -9.19 -11.69 4.94
N GLY A 395 -8.62 -11.39 3.77
CA GLY A 395 -7.17 -11.43 3.56
C GLY A 395 -6.59 -12.81 3.91
N SER A 396 -5.66 -12.86 4.86
CA SER A 396 -5.05 -14.10 5.36
C SER A 396 -5.80 -14.73 6.55
N ARG A 397 -6.95 -14.19 6.95
CA ARG A 397 -7.67 -14.57 8.18
C ARG A 397 -9.04 -15.15 7.87
N ASP A 398 -9.46 -16.11 8.70
CA ASP A 398 -10.82 -16.62 8.67
C ASP A 398 -11.72 -15.73 9.52
N ALA A 399 -12.87 -15.37 8.96
CA ALA A 399 -13.87 -14.53 9.61
C ALA A 399 -15.26 -15.16 9.48
N LYS A 400 -16.12 -14.88 10.44
CA LYS A 400 -17.54 -15.20 10.40
C LYS A 400 -18.28 -13.96 9.93
N LEU A 401 -19.12 -14.14 8.92
CA LEU A 401 -20.05 -13.12 8.47
C LEU A 401 -21.38 -13.33 9.21
N PHE A 402 -21.77 -12.31 9.97
CA PHE A 402 -23.11 -12.22 10.54
C PHE A 402 -23.93 -11.24 9.71
N ALA A 403 -25.22 -11.49 9.55
CA ALA A 403 -26.12 -10.67 8.77
C ALA A 403 -27.40 -10.32 9.55
N LEU A 404 -27.96 -9.16 9.23
CA LEU A 404 -29.26 -8.71 9.70
C LEU A 404 -30.06 -8.24 8.48
N GLU A 405 -31.21 -8.88 8.24
CA GLU A 405 -32.13 -8.54 7.15
C GLU A 405 -33.46 -8.01 7.73
N THR A 406 -34.05 -7.00 7.09
CA THR A 406 -35.23 -6.27 7.61
C THR A 406 -36.35 -6.07 6.60
#